data_AF-A0A7W6FH59-F1
#
_entry.id   AF-A0A7W6FH59-F1
#
_cell.length_a   1.000
_cell.length_b   1.000
_cell.length_c   1.000
_cell.angle_alpha   90.00
_cell.angle_beta   90.00
_cell.angle_gamma   90.00
#
_symmetry.space_group_name_H-M   'P 1'
#
loop_
_entity.id
_entity.type
_entity.pdbx_description
1 polymer ?
#
loop_
_entity_poly.entity_id
_entity_poly.type
_entity_poly.pdbx_seq_one_letter_code
_entity_poly.pdbx_strand_id
1 'polypeptide(L)'
;MADASFGAALRESASELLAIHRRAPRVVRYVADLQKWLLSQAALALHFERKLNPSCLPLTASNLAKFLVENRIASHNTAVSHLKEMAYYKLFEPAETTDRRANPLKATAYAETLIRQWFEGHLRSLDRIDAGDRYRRSEVDETILYRAQPRIARRLFNHPDWYNPPESIALFVRTESGSNILHDLMSRVPLAPVSGERSWVGDVSARLTAIEYVISRSHAGRLLATAQNRGLLGWEATQMSGDCWISAQFVFDYRRWQATKFSVISEVLASIL
;
A
#
# COMPACT_ATOMS: atom_id res chain seq x y z
N MET A 1 -11.98 -6.71 -21.98
CA MET A 1 -13.17 -6.73 -21.12
C MET A 1 -12.70 -6.62 -19.68
N ALA A 2 -13.16 -5.61 -18.94
CA ALA A 2 -12.82 -5.50 -17.52
C ALA A 2 -13.53 -6.62 -16.77
N ASP A 3 -12.77 -7.58 -16.24
CA ASP A 3 -13.32 -8.68 -15.46
C ASP A 3 -13.96 -8.13 -14.18
N ALA A 4 -15.28 -8.33 -14.06
CA ALA A 4 -16.05 -7.90 -12.89
C ALA A 4 -15.54 -8.60 -11.60
N SER A 5 -14.95 -9.79 -11.73
CA SER A 5 -14.34 -10.52 -10.61
C SER A 5 -13.15 -9.75 -10.04
N PHE A 6 -12.27 -9.23 -10.92
CA PHE A 6 -11.11 -8.45 -10.52
C PHE A 6 -11.52 -7.12 -9.91
N GLY A 7 -12.51 -6.44 -10.49
CA GLY A 7 -13.07 -5.22 -9.91
C GLY A 7 -13.61 -5.44 -8.48
N ALA A 8 -14.31 -6.55 -8.25
CA ALA A 8 -14.82 -6.91 -6.94
C ALA A 8 -13.70 -7.21 -5.94
N ALA A 9 -12.71 -8.01 -6.35
CA ALA A 9 -11.55 -8.34 -5.52
C ALA A 9 -10.74 -7.08 -5.13
N LEU A 10 -10.56 -6.12 -6.05
CA LEU A 10 -9.91 -4.85 -5.72
C LEU A 10 -10.70 -4.01 -4.73
N ARG A 11 -12.03 -3.97 -4.84
CA ARG A 11 -12.88 -3.27 -3.87
C ARG A 11 -12.76 -3.87 -2.47
N GLU A 12 -12.69 -5.19 -2.37
CA GLU A 12 -12.51 -5.89 -1.10
C GLU A 12 -11.15 -5.59 -0.50
N SER A 13 -10.09 -5.74 -1.28
CA SER A 13 -8.73 -5.36 -0.88
C SER A 13 -8.65 -3.90 -0.41
N ALA A 14 -9.25 -2.97 -1.15
CA ALA A 14 -9.31 -1.55 -0.77
C ALA A 14 -10.08 -1.33 0.54
N SER A 15 -11.24 -1.98 0.70
CA SER A 15 -12.05 -1.90 1.92
C SER A 15 -11.30 -2.39 3.16
N GLU A 16 -10.55 -3.48 3.02
CA GLU A 16 -9.73 -3.99 4.11
C GLU A 16 -8.59 -3.03 4.49
N LEU A 17 -7.90 -2.45 3.50
CA LEU A 17 -6.88 -1.41 3.73
C LEU A 17 -7.46 -0.19 4.46
N LEU A 18 -8.63 0.28 4.04
CA LEU A 18 -9.33 1.40 4.68
C LEU A 18 -9.79 1.04 6.10
N ALA A 19 -10.19 -0.21 6.35
CA ALA A 19 -10.52 -0.68 7.69
C ALA A 19 -9.29 -0.72 8.62
N ILE A 20 -8.11 -1.04 8.08
CA ILE A 20 -6.84 -0.92 8.83
C ILE A 20 -6.52 0.55 9.11
N HIS A 21 -6.72 1.44 8.12
CA HIS A 21 -6.57 2.90 8.32
C HIS A 21 -7.45 3.43 9.45
N ARG A 22 -8.73 3.08 9.49
CA ARG A 22 -9.65 3.54 10.55
C ARG A 22 -9.26 3.04 11.95
N ARG A 23 -8.71 1.82 12.04
CA ARG A 23 -8.24 1.23 13.30
C ARG A 23 -6.91 1.83 13.78
N ALA A 24 -6.03 2.18 12.85
CA ALA A 24 -4.68 2.65 13.15
C ALA A 24 -4.29 3.87 12.29
N PRO A 25 -5.04 5.00 12.36
CA PRO A 25 -4.91 6.09 11.38
C PRO A 25 -3.55 6.75 11.41
N ARG A 26 -2.92 6.81 12.59
CA ARG A 26 -1.54 7.29 12.72
C ARG A 26 -0.59 6.36 12.00
N VAL A 27 -0.62 5.07 12.29
CA VAL A 27 0.27 4.06 11.69
C VAL A 27 0.12 4.00 10.18
N VAL A 28 -1.12 3.99 9.67
CA VAL A 28 -1.38 3.87 8.24
C VAL A 28 -1.03 5.15 7.48
N ARG A 29 -1.22 6.34 8.09
CA ARG A 29 -0.71 7.60 7.50
C ARG A 29 0.79 7.51 7.19
N TYR A 30 1.58 6.80 7.99
CA TYR A 30 3.01 6.62 7.74
C TYR A 30 3.35 5.69 6.57
N VAL A 31 2.40 4.94 6.02
CA VAL A 31 2.59 4.08 4.83
C VAL A 31 1.66 4.48 3.67
N ALA A 32 1.03 5.65 3.75
CA ALA A 32 -0.02 6.06 2.83
C ALA A 32 0.47 6.79 1.56
N ASP A 33 1.79 6.92 1.40
CA ASP A 33 2.43 7.24 0.11
C ASP A 33 3.37 6.09 -0.30
N LEU A 34 3.60 5.95 -1.61
CA LEU A 34 4.34 4.85 -2.21
C LEU A 34 5.77 4.79 -1.68
N GLN A 35 6.45 5.93 -1.50
CA GLN A 35 7.84 5.93 -1.04
C GLN A 35 7.91 5.36 0.38
N LYS A 36 7.09 5.86 1.30
CA LYS A 36 7.06 5.35 2.68
C LYS A 36 6.59 3.91 2.77
N TRP A 37 5.67 3.50 1.90
CA TRP A 37 5.28 2.09 1.78
C TRP A 37 6.50 1.23 1.40
N LEU A 38 7.27 1.62 0.37
CA LEU A 38 8.48 0.90 -0.05
C LEU A 38 9.54 0.83 1.07
N LEU A 39 9.78 1.95 1.77
CA LEU A 39 10.68 2.03 2.92
C LEU A 39 10.28 1.04 4.03
N SER A 40 8.98 0.95 4.32
CA SER A 40 8.44 0.06 5.35
C SER A 40 8.51 -1.40 4.93
N GLN A 41 8.23 -1.71 3.66
CA GLN A 41 8.37 -3.07 3.12
C GLN A 41 9.83 -3.54 3.14
N ALA A 42 10.80 -2.63 2.94
CA ALA A 42 12.23 -2.95 3.01
C ALA A 42 12.66 -3.31 4.44
N ALA A 43 12.18 -2.55 5.43
CA ALA A 43 12.45 -2.85 6.84
C ALA A 43 11.84 -4.20 7.27
N LEU A 44 10.61 -4.47 6.84
CA LEU A 44 9.94 -5.76 7.07
C LEU A 44 10.65 -6.93 6.36
N ALA A 45 11.18 -6.70 5.17
CA ALA A 45 11.94 -7.72 4.44
C ALA A 45 13.18 -8.16 5.21
N LEU A 46 13.99 -7.21 5.69
CA LEU A 46 15.16 -7.50 6.53
C LEU A 46 14.77 -8.21 7.83
N HIS A 47 13.68 -7.77 8.47
CA HIS A 47 13.14 -8.42 9.67
C HIS A 47 12.76 -9.88 9.44
N PHE A 48 11.96 -10.18 8.40
CA PHE A 48 11.53 -11.55 8.13
C PHE A 48 12.63 -12.45 7.58
N GLU A 49 13.56 -11.92 6.78
CA GLU A 49 14.76 -12.65 6.35
C GLU A 49 15.59 -13.09 7.56
N ARG A 50 15.83 -12.19 8.52
CA ARG A 50 16.52 -12.50 9.78
C ARG A 50 15.73 -13.48 10.65
N LYS A 51 14.40 -13.37 10.70
CA LYS A 51 13.52 -14.26 11.45
C LYS A 51 13.56 -15.70 10.91
N LEU A 52 13.65 -15.86 9.59
CA LEU A 52 13.80 -17.16 8.93
C LEU A 52 15.22 -17.72 9.02
N ASN A 53 16.23 -16.84 8.94
CA ASN A 53 17.63 -17.23 8.95
C ASN A 53 18.45 -16.25 9.82
N PRO A 54 18.87 -16.67 11.03
CA PRO A 54 19.73 -15.88 11.91
C PRO A 54 21.13 -15.56 11.37
N SER A 55 21.48 -15.97 10.15
CA SER A 55 22.69 -15.51 9.45
C SER A 55 22.44 -14.32 8.52
N CYS A 56 21.18 -13.99 8.19
CA CYS A 56 20.84 -12.82 7.37
C CYS A 56 21.16 -11.51 8.09
N LEU A 57 21.32 -10.41 7.36
CA LEU A 57 21.65 -9.12 7.96
C LEU A 57 20.54 -8.66 8.94
N PRO A 58 20.89 -8.17 10.14
CA PRO A 58 19.89 -7.59 11.03
C PRO A 58 19.37 -6.27 10.47
N LEU A 59 18.13 -5.91 10.82
CA LEU A 59 17.60 -4.58 10.52
C LEU A 59 18.31 -3.53 11.38
N THR A 60 19.26 -2.83 10.77
CA THR A 60 19.91 -1.65 11.34
C THR A 60 19.66 -0.47 10.40
N ALA A 61 19.85 0.76 10.91
CA ALA A 61 19.73 1.96 10.09
C ALA A 61 20.69 1.93 8.89
N SER A 62 21.91 1.42 9.08
CA SER A 62 22.91 1.29 8.03
C SER A 62 22.54 0.22 6.99
N ASN A 63 22.11 -0.97 7.41
CA ASN A 63 21.72 -2.04 6.49
C ASN A 63 20.48 -1.66 5.67
N LEU A 64 19.49 -1.03 6.30
CA LEU A 64 18.31 -0.52 5.59
C LEU A 64 18.69 0.57 4.58
N ALA A 65 19.51 1.54 4.98
CA ALA A 65 19.95 2.61 4.11
C ALA A 65 20.76 2.09 2.92
N LYS A 66 21.70 1.16 3.14
CA LYS A 66 22.46 0.51 2.07
C LYS A 66 21.52 -0.15 1.06
N PHE A 67 20.60 -0.98 1.53
CA PHE A 67 19.64 -1.67 0.69
C PHE A 67 18.80 -0.70 -0.16
N LEU A 68 18.29 0.39 0.44
CA LEU A 68 17.44 1.35 -0.26
C LEU A 68 18.20 2.21 -1.28
N VAL A 69 19.45 2.55 -1.00
CA VAL A 69 20.32 3.29 -1.92
C VAL A 69 20.70 2.42 -3.11
N GLU A 70 21.08 1.16 -2.87
CA GLU A 70 21.40 0.19 -3.94
C GLU A 70 20.22 -0.03 -4.89
N ASN A 71 18.98 -0.01 -4.36
CA ASN A 71 17.75 -0.14 -5.16
C ASN A 71 17.19 1.20 -5.66
N ARG A 72 17.90 2.32 -5.47
CA ARG A 72 17.48 3.68 -5.90
C ARG A 72 16.11 4.15 -5.40
N ILE A 73 15.69 3.68 -4.23
CA ILE A 73 14.37 4.00 -3.64
C ILE A 73 14.43 5.29 -2.82
N ALA A 74 15.51 5.45 -2.05
CA ALA A 74 15.65 6.57 -1.12
C ALA A 74 17.11 6.86 -0.78
N SER A 75 17.37 8.10 -0.35
CA SER A 75 18.68 8.48 0.19
C SER A 75 18.94 7.81 1.55
N HIS A 76 20.22 7.76 1.95
CA HIS A 76 20.60 7.30 3.29
C HIS A 76 19.86 8.07 4.39
N ASN A 77 19.79 9.40 4.31
CA ASN A 77 19.13 10.22 5.32
C ASN A 77 17.63 9.95 5.40
N THR A 78 16.98 9.76 4.26
CA THR A 78 15.56 9.38 4.19
C THR A 78 15.32 8.04 4.87
N ALA A 79 16.16 7.03 4.60
CA ALA A 79 16.05 5.71 5.21
C ALA A 79 16.20 5.75 6.74
N VAL A 80 17.22 6.46 7.24
CA VAL A 80 17.47 6.61 8.68
C VAL A 80 16.33 7.36 9.35
N SER A 81 15.86 8.45 8.74
CA SER A 81 14.74 9.24 9.27
C SER A 81 13.47 8.40 9.37
N HIS A 82 13.15 7.65 8.31
CA HIS A 82 11.97 6.78 8.29
C HIS A 82 12.04 5.68 9.35
N LEU A 83 13.19 5.03 9.53
CA LEU A 83 13.35 3.98 10.55
C LEU A 83 13.19 4.53 11.97
N LYS A 84 13.74 5.72 12.26
CA LYS A 84 13.54 6.40 13.54
C LYS A 84 12.07 6.72 13.78
N GLU A 85 11.38 7.18 12.74
CA GLU A 85 9.95 7.47 12.81
C GLU A 85 9.12 6.21 13.09
N MET A 86 9.39 5.10 12.39
CA MET A 86 8.71 3.82 12.65
C MET A 86 8.96 3.29 14.07
N ALA A 87 10.17 3.49 14.62
CA ALA A 87 10.48 3.17 16.00
C ALA A 87 9.72 4.08 16.99
N TYR A 88 9.64 5.39 16.71
CA TYR A 88 8.85 6.34 17.51
C TYR A 88 7.36 5.95 17.59
N TYR A 89 6.80 5.44 16.48
CA TYR A 89 5.43 4.90 16.43
C TYR A 89 5.28 3.47 16.94
N LYS A 90 6.32 2.90 17.58
CA LYS A 90 6.32 1.54 18.17
C LYS A 90 6.02 0.43 17.17
N LEU A 91 6.38 0.64 15.90
CA LEU A 91 6.31 -0.42 14.88
C LEU A 91 7.58 -1.28 14.87
N PHE A 92 8.70 -0.69 15.31
CA PHE A 92 9.96 -1.40 15.50
C PHE A 92 10.52 -1.12 16.89
N GLU A 93 11.17 -2.12 17.47
CA GLU A 93 11.76 -2.09 18.81
C GLU A 93 13.17 -2.68 18.79
N PRO A 94 14.02 -2.40 19.79
CA PRO A 94 15.34 -3.01 19.90
C PRO A 94 15.28 -4.54 19.82
N ALA A 95 16.17 -5.12 19.02
CA ALA A 95 16.37 -6.56 18.96
C ALA A 95 17.49 -6.98 19.93
N GLU A 96 17.39 -8.20 20.45
CA GLU A 96 18.46 -8.78 21.26
C GLU A 96 19.72 -8.97 20.42
N THR A 97 20.87 -8.56 20.96
CA THR A 97 22.15 -8.59 20.25
C THR A 97 23.32 -8.70 21.23
N THR A 98 24.38 -9.39 20.80
CA THR A 98 25.68 -9.41 21.48
C THR A 98 26.48 -8.15 21.18
N ASP A 99 26.31 -7.57 19.98
CA ASP A 99 26.89 -6.27 19.62
C ASP A 99 25.86 -5.15 19.79
N ARG A 100 25.93 -4.46 20.93
CA ARG A 100 25.06 -3.31 21.24
C ARG A 100 25.35 -2.09 20.37
N ARG A 101 26.53 -1.98 19.75
CA ARG A 101 26.89 -0.84 18.89
C ARG A 101 26.12 -0.88 17.57
N ALA A 102 25.78 -2.08 17.09
CA ALA A 102 25.00 -2.26 15.88
C ALA A 102 23.55 -1.75 16.00
N ASN A 103 23.02 -1.64 17.24
CA ASN A 103 21.66 -1.20 17.56
C ASN A 103 20.57 -1.75 16.62
N PRO A 104 20.44 -3.09 16.51
CA PRO A 104 19.48 -3.71 15.62
C PRO A 104 18.05 -3.51 16.15
N LEU A 105 17.11 -3.44 15.21
CA LEU A 105 15.68 -3.37 15.47
C LEU A 105 14.98 -4.63 14.94
N LYS A 106 13.80 -4.92 15.47
CA LYS A 106 12.86 -5.93 14.98
C LYS A 106 11.47 -5.34 14.91
N ALA A 107 10.61 -5.84 14.03
CA ALA A 107 9.21 -5.44 14.02
C ALA A 107 8.54 -5.89 15.33
N THR A 108 7.66 -5.04 15.89
CA THR A 108 6.85 -5.41 17.06
C THR A 108 5.78 -6.44 16.66
N ALA A 109 5.24 -7.18 17.63
CA ALA A 109 4.12 -8.09 17.39
C ALA A 109 2.90 -7.37 16.76
N TYR A 110 2.69 -6.11 17.13
CA TYR A 110 1.67 -5.27 16.55
C TYR A 110 1.93 -4.96 15.07
N ALA A 111 3.16 -4.59 14.70
CA ALA A 111 3.52 -4.38 13.29
C ALA A 111 3.41 -5.67 12.47
N GLU A 112 3.81 -6.82 13.02
CA GLU A 112 3.62 -8.13 12.38
C GLU A 112 2.12 -8.44 12.15
N THR A 113 1.26 -8.11 13.11
CA THR A 113 -0.20 -8.26 12.98
C THR A 113 -0.77 -7.41 11.84
N LEU A 114 -0.30 -6.17 11.69
CA LEU A 114 -0.76 -5.29 10.62
C LEU A 114 -0.35 -5.79 9.23
N ILE A 115 0.91 -6.20 9.05
CA ILE A 115 1.36 -6.74 7.76
C ILE A 115 0.73 -8.11 7.47
N ARG A 116 0.43 -8.92 8.49
CA ARG A 116 -0.35 -10.16 8.37
C ARG A 116 -1.74 -9.88 7.78
N GLN A 117 -2.47 -8.92 8.36
CA GLN A 117 -3.80 -8.54 7.88
C GLN A 117 -3.76 -8.03 6.44
N TRP A 118 -2.76 -7.18 6.12
CA TRP A 118 -2.53 -6.72 4.75
C TRP A 118 -2.31 -7.90 3.80
N PHE A 119 -1.43 -8.83 4.16
CA PHE A 119 -1.05 -9.96 3.32
C PHE A 119 -2.23 -10.89 3.05
N GLU A 120 -2.91 -11.31 4.11
CA GLU A 120 -4.07 -12.19 4.03
C GLU A 120 -5.24 -11.59 3.25
N GLY A 121 -5.43 -10.27 3.34
CA GLY A 121 -6.42 -9.58 2.52
C GLY A 121 -6.19 -9.69 1.03
N HIS A 122 -4.93 -9.62 0.61
CA HIS A 122 -4.56 -9.83 -0.78
C HIS A 122 -4.71 -11.31 -1.18
N LEU A 123 -4.44 -12.25 -0.27
CA LEU A 123 -4.68 -13.68 -0.54
C LEU A 123 -6.16 -13.99 -0.72
N ARG A 124 -7.04 -13.52 0.17
CA ARG A 124 -8.50 -13.66 0.02
C ARG A 124 -8.99 -13.08 -1.31
N SER A 125 -8.47 -11.92 -1.68
CA SER A 125 -8.82 -11.27 -2.94
C SER A 125 -8.36 -12.07 -4.16
N LEU A 126 -7.17 -12.68 -4.12
CA LEU A 126 -6.67 -13.59 -5.17
C LEU A 126 -7.49 -14.86 -5.26
N ASP A 127 -7.73 -15.52 -4.13
CA ASP A 127 -8.50 -16.76 -4.04
C ASP A 127 -9.94 -16.58 -4.53
N ARG A 128 -10.51 -15.37 -4.38
CA ARG A 128 -11.82 -15.04 -4.97
C ARG A 128 -11.79 -14.98 -6.51
N ILE A 129 -10.68 -14.53 -7.10
CA ILE A 129 -10.55 -14.39 -8.56
C ILE A 129 -10.41 -15.78 -9.21
N ASP A 130 -9.61 -16.66 -8.61
CA ASP A 130 -9.22 -17.94 -9.22
C ASP A 130 -9.65 -19.20 -8.45
N ALA A 131 -10.51 -19.05 -7.45
CA ALA A 131 -10.97 -20.12 -6.56
C ALA A 131 -9.82 -20.88 -5.84
N GLY A 132 -8.71 -20.20 -5.57
CA GLY A 132 -7.57 -20.74 -4.84
C GLY A 132 -7.79 -20.93 -3.34
N ASP A 133 -6.75 -21.44 -2.64
CA ASP A 133 -6.78 -21.72 -1.21
C ASP A 133 -5.60 -21.10 -0.43
N ARG A 134 -4.95 -20.07 -1.00
CA ARG A 134 -3.74 -19.44 -0.46
C ARG A 134 -3.95 -18.90 0.95
N TYR A 135 -5.10 -18.27 1.20
CA TYR A 135 -5.46 -17.72 2.51
C TYR A 135 -5.53 -18.83 3.56
N ARG A 136 -6.29 -19.90 3.30
CA ARG A 136 -6.42 -21.06 4.19
C ARG A 136 -5.05 -21.68 4.51
N ARG A 137 -4.18 -21.78 3.51
CA ARG A 137 -2.81 -22.29 3.71
C ARG A 137 -1.98 -21.36 4.59
N SER A 138 -2.09 -20.04 4.40
CA SER A 138 -1.46 -19.03 5.25
C SER A 138 -1.96 -19.04 6.70
N GLU A 139 -3.23 -19.40 6.95
CA GLU A 139 -3.76 -19.55 8.30
C GLU A 139 -3.15 -20.75 9.04
N VAL A 140 -2.89 -21.85 8.32
CA VAL A 140 -2.29 -23.06 8.88
C VAL A 140 -0.78 -22.91 9.09
N ASP A 141 -0.10 -22.15 8.22
CA ASP A 141 1.35 -21.97 8.25
C ASP A 141 1.72 -20.48 8.24
N GLU A 142 1.95 -19.93 9.44
CA GLU A 142 2.32 -18.54 9.62
C GLU A 142 3.63 -18.17 8.91
N THR A 143 4.52 -19.13 8.67
CA THR A 143 5.83 -18.89 8.04
C THR A 143 5.70 -18.55 6.57
N ILE A 144 4.52 -18.75 5.95
CA ILE A 144 4.24 -18.32 4.57
C ILE A 144 4.46 -16.81 4.43
N LEU A 145 4.00 -15.99 5.37
CA LEU A 145 4.25 -14.54 5.33
C LEU A 145 5.76 -14.25 5.37
N TYR A 146 6.49 -14.93 6.25
CA TYR A 146 7.91 -14.66 6.45
C TYR A 146 8.71 -14.99 5.18
N ARG A 147 8.28 -16.02 4.45
CA ARG A 147 8.87 -16.44 3.17
C ARG A 147 8.39 -15.61 1.98
N ALA A 148 7.16 -15.12 2.01
CA ALA A 148 6.54 -14.39 0.91
C ALA A 148 6.90 -12.90 0.94
N GLN A 149 6.78 -12.23 2.09
CA GLN A 149 6.90 -10.78 2.19
C GLN A 149 8.24 -10.25 1.66
N PRO A 150 9.42 -10.81 2.00
CA PRO A 150 10.69 -10.31 1.47
C PRO A 150 10.77 -10.46 -0.06
N ARG A 151 10.27 -11.57 -0.60
CA ARG A 151 10.24 -11.83 -2.04
C ARG A 151 9.29 -10.87 -2.77
N ILE A 152 8.10 -10.63 -2.22
CA ILE A 152 7.12 -9.66 -2.76
C ILE A 152 7.73 -8.26 -2.77
N ALA A 153 8.30 -7.82 -1.64
CA ALA A 153 8.90 -6.50 -1.51
C ALA A 153 10.00 -6.29 -2.57
N ARG A 154 10.98 -7.19 -2.65
CA ARG A 154 12.09 -7.11 -3.61
C ARG A 154 11.62 -7.14 -5.07
N ARG A 155 10.60 -7.93 -5.39
CA ARG A 155 10.03 -7.96 -6.75
C ARG A 155 9.31 -6.67 -7.09
N LEU A 156 8.52 -6.11 -6.19
CA LEU A 156 7.82 -4.84 -6.42
C LEU A 156 8.78 -3.64 -6.50
N PHE A 157 9.89 -3.67 -5.77
CA PHE A 157 10.92 -2.63 -5.86
C PHE A 157 11.54 -2.54 -7.26
N ASN A 158 11.69 -3.69 -7.91
CA ASN A 158 12.28 -3.79 -9.24
C ASN A 158 11.25 -3.83 -10.37
N HIS A 159 9.95 -3.72 -10.05
CA HIS A 159 8.90 -3.72 -11.06
C HIS A 159 8.64 -2.30 -11.56
N PRO A 160 8.93 -1.98 -12.84
CA PRO A 160 8.83 -0.61 -13.36
C PRO A 160 7.42 -0.05 -13.24
N ASP A 161 6.39 -0.85 -13.57
CA ASP A 161 4.99 -0.41 -13.49
C ASP A 161 4.49 -0.18 -12.06
N TRP A 162 5.16 -0.73 -11.04
CA TRP A 162 4.79 -0.48 -9.65
C TRP A 162 5.44 0.80 -9.14
N TYR A 163 6.75 0.95 -9.39
CA TYR A 163 7.54 2.10 -8.92
C TYR A 163 7.23 3.38 -9.70
N ASN A 164 6.94 3.25 -11.00
CA ASN A 164 6.55 4.34 -11.90
C ASN A 164 5.11 4.14 -12.38
N PRO A 165 4.12 4.35 -11.49
CA PRO A 165 2.72 4.19 -11.87
C PRO A 165 2.29 5.24 -12.91
N PRO A 166 1.17 5.02 -13.62
CA PRO A 166 0.58 6.03 -14.52
C PRO A 166 0.43 7.38 -13.84
N GLU A 167 0.54 8.48 -14.58
CA GLU A 167 0.58 9.83 -13.98
C GLU A 167 -0.67 10.14 -13.13
N SER A 168 -1.82 9.61 -13.55
CA SER A 168 -3.10 9.68 -12.84
C SER A 168 -3.02 9.06 -11.44
N ILE A 169 -2.28 7.96 -11.29
CA ILE A 169 -2.04 7.24 -10.04
C ILE A 169 -0.91 7.90 -9.24
N ALA A 170 0.18 8.28 -9.92
CA ALA A 170 1.33 8.95 -9.33
C ALA A 170 0.93 10.22 -8.57
N LEU A 171 -0.04 10.99 -9.09
CA LEU A 171 -0.61 12.17 -8.43
C LEU A 171 -1.04 11.88 -6.98
N PHE A 172 -1.70 10.74 -6.76
CA PHE A 172 -2.19 10.34 -5.45
C PHE A 172 -1.11 9.65 -4.64
N VAL A 173 -0.46 8.62 -5.18
CA VAL A 173 0.43 7.77 -4.38
C VAL A 173 1.75 8.45 -4.01
N ARG A 174 2.09 9.60 -4.62
CA ARG A 174 3.23 10.44 -4.22
C ARG A 174 2.85 11.57 -3.25
N THR A 175 1.57 11.65 -2.88
CA THR A 175 1.04 12.66 -1.98
C THR A 175 0.79 12.03 -0.61
N GLU A 176 1.09 12.75 0.47
CA GLU A 176 0.79 12.29 1.84
C GLU A 176 -0.70 11.94 1.99
N SER A 177 -0.98 10.75 2.52
CA SER A 177 -2.32 10.13 2.62
C SER A 177 -3.01 9.84 1.29
N GLY A 178 -2.37 10.10 0.15
CA GLY A 178 -3.01 10.04 -1.15
C GLY A 178 -3.32 8.63 -1.64
N SER A 179 -2.57 7.61 -1.23
CA SER A 179 -2.91 6.21 -1.57
C SER A 179 -4.21 5.77 -0.92
N ASN A 180 -4.49 6.20 0.31
CA ASN A 180 -5.76 5.89 0.98
C ASN A 180 -6.93 6.61 0.30
N ILE A 181 -6.76 7.88 -0.06
CA ILE A 181 -7.75 8.64 -0.82
C ILE A 181 -8.04 7.93 -2.16
N LEU A 182 -7.01 7.49 -2.86
CA LEU A 182 -7.13 6.73 -4.10
C LEU A 182 -7.92 5.42 -3.87
N HIS A 183 -7.56 4.62 -2.87
CA HIS A 183 -8.25 3.37 -2.54
C HIS A 183 -9.73 3.60 -2.19
N ASP A 184 -10.05 4.66 -1.45
CA ASP A 184 -11.42 5.02 -1.11
C ASP A 184 -12.24 5.42 -2.33
N LEU A 185 -11.73 6.32 -3.17
CA LEU A 185 -12.39 6.66 -4.43
C LEU A 185 -12.66 5.42 -5.29
N MET A 186 -11.67 4.55 -5.41
CA MET A 186 -11.76 3.34 -6.24
C MET A 186 -12.69 2.27 -5.63
N SER A 187 -12.79 2.20 -4.31
CA SER A 187 -13.70 1.27 -3.63
C SER A 187 -15.18 1.59 -3.91
N ARG A 188 -15.49 2.87 -4.16
CA ARG A 188 -16.85 3.36 -4.42
C ARG A 188 -17.30 3.19 -5.87
N VAL A 189 -16.38 2.87 -6.79
CA VAL A 189 -16.67 2.69 -8.23
C VAL A 189 -17.58 1.51 -8.45
N PRO A 190 -18.75 1.65 -9.11
CA PRO A 190 -19.67 0.55 -9.39
C PRO A 190 -18.98 -0.66 -10.05
N LEU A 191 -19.37 -1.87 -9.64
CA LEU A 191 -18.83 -3.12 -10.22
C LEU A 191 -19.44 -3.45 -11.57
N ALA A 192 -20.68 -3.02 -11.81
CA ALA A 192 -21.35 -3.22 -13.08
C ALA A 192 -20.58 -2.50 -14.19
N PRO A 193 -20.56 -3.04 -15.43
CA PRO A 193 -19.97 -2.37 -16.57
C PRO A 193 -20.59 -0.97 -16.70
N VAL A 194 -19.79 0.06 -16.49
CA VAL A 194 -20.23 1.43 -16.67
C VAL A 194 -20.23 1.68 -18.17
N SER A 195 -21.43 1.74 -18.77
CA SER A 195 -21.59 2.19 -20.15
C SER A 195 -21.44 3.72 -20.18
N GLY A 196 -20.21 4.21 -20.06
CA GLY A 196 -19.94 5.64 -20.04
C GLY A 196 -18.50 5.98 -19.67
N GLU A 197 -18.12 7.22 -19.95
CA GLU A 197 -16.78 7.74 -19.65
C GLU A 197 -16.57 8.04 -18.17
N ARG A 198 -17.63 8.00 -17.34
CA ARG A 198 -17.65 8.47 -15.96
C ARG A 198 -18.37 7.50 -15.02
N SER A 199 -17.79 7.30 -13.83
CA SER A 199 -18.37 6.52 -12.73
C SER A 199 -18.66 7.42 -11.54
N TRP A 200 -19.89 7.43 -11.05
CA TRP A 200 -20.26 8.21 -9.85
C TRP A 200 -19.85 7.48 -8.58
N VAL A 201 -19.23 8.22 -7.65
CA VAL A 201 -18.64 7.69 -6.40
C VAL A 201 -19.19 8.36 -5.14
N GLY A 202 -20.27 9.15 -5.28
CA GLY A 202 -20.93 9.83 -4.16
C GLY A 202 -20.18 11.07 -3.68
N ASP A 203 -20.47 11.48 -2.44
CA ASP A 203 -19.96 12.74 -1.89
C ASP A 203 -18.44 12.71 -1.69
N VAL A 204 -17.76 13.64 -2.37
CA VAL A 204 -16.33 13.91 -2.23
C VAL A 204 -16.14 15.41 -2.09
N SER A 205 -15.43 15.83 -1.05
CA SER A 205 -15.04 17.23 -0.88
C SER A 205 -13.76 17.34 -0.08
N ALA A 206 -13.05 18.46 -0.23
CA ALA A 206 -11.83 18.74 0.53
C ALA A 206 -12.05 18.68 2.05
N ARG A 207 -13.26 19.03 2.53
CA ARG A 207 -13.64 18.94 3.94
C ARG A 207 -13.72 17.48 4.40
N LEU A 208 -14.45 16.64 3.68
CA LEU A 208 -14.63 15.22 4.04
C LEU A 208 -13.30 14.47 3.97
N THR A 209 -12.52 14.67 2.91
CA THR A 209 -11.21 14.07 2.73
C THR A 209 -10.23 14.49 3.84
N ALA A 210 -10.23 15.76 4.23
CA ALA A 210 -9.37 16.24 5.31
C ALA A 210 -9.67 15.59 6.67
N ILE A 211 -10.95 15.41 6.98
CA ILE A 211 -11.41 14.77 8.22
C ILE A 211 -11.02 13.28 8.22
N GLU A 212 -11.37 12.53 7.17
CA GLU A 212 -11.16 11.08 7.11
C GLU A 212 -9.67 10.70 7.12
N TYR A 213 -8.82 11.49 6.45
CA TYR A 213 -7.40 11.15 6.27
C TYR A 213 -6.44 11.99 7.12
N VAL A 214 -6.98 12.81 8.03
CA VAL A 214 -6.21 13.60 9.01
C VAL A 214 -5.13 14.45 8.33
N ILE A 215 -5.53 15.14 7.24
CA ILE A 215 -4.72 16.08 6.47
C ILE A 215 -5.35 17.47 6.49
N SER A 216 -4.62 18.51 6.09
CA SER A 216 -5.20 19.85 6.03
C SER A 216 -6.21 19.97 4.87
N ARG A 217 -7.24 20.81 5.05
CA ARG A 217 -8.23 21.11 4.01
C ARG A 217 -7.59 21.70 2.75
N SER A 218 -6.56 22.54 2.91
CA SER A 218 -5.80 23.10 1.78
C SER A 218 -5.04 22.02 1.01
N HIS A 219 -4.45 21.05 1.71
CA HIS A 219 -3.78 19.91 1.07
C HIS A 219 -4.76 19.05 0.28
N ALA A 220 -5.88 18.65 0.90
CA ALA A 220 -6.94 17.90 0.23
C ALA A 220 -7.50 18.66 -0.98
N GLY A 221 -7.79 19.95 -0.83
CA GLY A 221 -8.30 20.80 -1.90
C GLY A 221 -7.37 20.90 -3.10
N ARG A 222 -6.05 21.08 -2.87
CA ARG A 222 -5.06 21.13 -3.95
C ARG A 222 -4.96 19.81 -4.71
N LEU A 223 -4.97 18.68 -4.00
CA LEU A 223 -4.94 17.35 -4.64
C LEU A 223 -6.18 17.15 -5.52
N LEU A 224 -7.36 17.41 -4.97
CA LEU A 224 -8.64 17.26 -5.68
C LEU A 224 -8.74 18.22 -6.88
N ALA A 225 -8.29 19.46 -6.75
CA ALA A 225 -8.30 20.44 -7.84
C ALA A 225 -7.34 20.04 -8.96
N THR A 226 -6.17 19.51 -8.60
CA THR A 226 -5.21 19.00 -9.58
C THR A 226 -5.77 17.79 -10.33
N ALA A 227 -6.44 16.87 -9.62
CA ALA A 227 -7.10 15.72 -10.23
C ALA A 227 -8.26 16.15 -11.16
N GLN A 228 -9.03 17.16 -10.77
CA GLN A 228 -10.08 17.74 -11.61
C GLN A 228 -9.55 18.38 -12.88
N ASN A 229 -8.51 19.22 -12.76
CA ASN A 229 -7.87 19.88 -13.91
C ASN A 229 -7.28 18.87 -14.92
N ARG A 230 -6.97 17.65 -14.46
CA ARG A 230 -6.49 16.55 -15.30
C ARG A 230 -7.61 15.65 -15.83
N GLY A 231 -8.88 15.97 -15.56
CA GLY A 231 -10.04 15.17 -15.98
C GLY A 231 -10.13 13.78 -15.32
N LEU A 232 -9.49 13.58 -14.16
CA LEU A 232 -9.52 12.30 -13.44
C LEU A 232 -10.81 12.14 -12.63
N LEU A 233 -11.30 13.26 -12.10
CA LEU A 233 -12.54 13.35 -11.33
C LEU A 233 -13.21 14.71 -11.54
N GLY A 234 -14.45 14.84 -11.10
CA GLY A 234 -15.13 16.13 -11.08
C GLY A 234 -16.51 16.05 -10.44
N TRP A 235 -17.19 17.19 -10.42
CA TRP A 235 -18.53 17.32 -9.85
C TRP A 235 -19.50 17.77 -10.94
N GLU A 236 -20.79 17.52 -10.72
CA GLU A 236 -21.85 18.06 -11.59
C GLU A 236 -21.99 19.57 -11.40
N ALA A 237 -21.91 20.02 -10.15
CA ALA A 237 -21.87 21.44 -9.82
C ALA A 237 -20.46 22.03 -10.02
N THR A 238 -20.39 23.34 -10.24
CA THR A 238 -19.12 24.08 -10.30
C THR A 238 -18.38 24.12 -8.96
N GLN A 239 -19.06 23.82 -7.85
CA GLN A 239 -18.44 23.69 -6.54
C GLN A 239 -17.83 22.29 -6.38
N MET A 240 -16.58 22.22 -5.90
CA MET A 240 -15.85 20.97 -5.65
C MET A 240 -16.37 20.20 -4.42
N SER A 241 -17.67 19.93 -4.38
CA SER A 241 -18.38 19.28 -3.29
C SER A 241 -19.68 18.63 -3.78
N GLY A 242 -20.12 17.57 -3.11
CA GLY A 242 -21.30 16.80 -3.51
C GLY A 242 -20.92 15.62 -4.38
N ASP A 243 -21.88 15.18 -5.20
CA ASP A 243 -21.71 13.97 -6.01
C ASP A 243 -20.57 14.11 -7.01
N CYS A 244 -19.62 13.20 -6.92
CA CYS A 244 -18.36 13.21 -7.65
C CYS A 244 -18.34 12.06 -8.64
N TRP A 245 -17.94 12.36 -9.87
CA TRP A 245 -17.63 11.36 -10.87
C TRP A 245 -16.12 11.17 -11.00
N ILE A 246 -15.70 9.98 -11.41
CA ILE A 246 -14.32 9.68 -11.80
C ILE A 246 -14.27 9.13 -13.22
N SER A 247 -13.20 9.39 -13.96
CA SER A 247 -13.09 8.97 -15.36
C SER A 247 -12.77 7.49 -15.52
N ALA A 248 -13.24 6.90 -16.62
CA ALA A 248 -12.96 5.50 -16.97
C ALA A 248 -11.45 5.21 -17.09
N GLN A 249 -10.68 6.15 -17.64
CA GLN A 249 -9.22 6.03 -17.73
C GLN A 249 -8.57 5.96 -16.35
N PHE A 250 -9.03 6.77 -15.39
CA PHE A 250 -8.48 6.76 -14.04
C PHE A 250 -8.75 5.42 -13.32
N VAL A 251 -9.95 4.84 -13.52
CA VAL A 251 -10.28 3.49 -13.04
C VAL A 251 -9.40 2.43 -13.69
N PHE A 252 -9.20 2.52 -15.01
CA PHE A 252 -8.35 1.58 -15.75
C PHE A 252 -6.90 1.63 -15.27
N ASP A 253 -6.32 2.83 -15.11
CA ASP A 253 -4.96 3.01 -14.62
C ASP A 253 -4.78 2.42 -13.21
N TYR A 254 -5.77 2.61 -12.34
CA TYR A 254 -5.76 2.02 -11.00
C TYR A 254 -5.78 0.51 -11.04
N ARG A 255 -6.67 -0.08 -11.85
CA ARG A 255 -6.77 -1.53 -12.04
C ARG A 255 -5.47 -2.10 -12.57
N ARG A 256 -4.86 -1.46 -13.57
CA ARG A 256 -3.57 -1.87 -14.14
C ARG A 256 -2.45 -1.83 -13.10
N TRP A 257 -2.34 -0.74 -12.33
CA TRP A 257 -1.32 -0.62 -11.28
C TRP A 257 -1.49 -1.68 -10.18
N GLN A 258 -2.73 -1.95 -9.77
CA GLN A 258 -3.03 -2.99 -8.79
C GLN A 258 -2.81 -4.40 -9.32
N ALA A 259 -3.08 -4.66 -10.61
CA ALA A 259 -2.82 -5.95 -11.24
C ALA A 259 -1.34 -6.34 -11.14
N THR A 260 -0.42 -5.38 -11.28
CA THR A 260 1.02 -5.60 -11.06
C THR A 260 1.30 -6.16 -9.66
N LYS A 261 0.74 -5.55 -8.61
CA LYS A 261 0.90 -6.04 -7.23
C LYS A 261 0.32 -7.44 -7.06
N PHE A 262 -0.89 -7.67 -7.55
CA PHE A 262 -1.56 -8.96 -7.44
C PHE A 262 -0.81 -10.07 -8.18
N SER A 263 -0.27 -9.80 -9.38
CA SER A 263 0.55 -10.75 -10.13
C SER A 263 1.79 -11.15 -9.35
N VAL A 264 2.54 -10.17 -8.83
CA VAL A 264 3.74 -10.45 -8.02
C VAL A 264 3.41 -11.29 -6.78
N ILE A 265 2.32 -10.97 -6.07
CA ILE A 265 1.90 -11.77 -4.91
C ILE A 265 1.56 -13.20 -5.37
N SER A 266 0.70 -13.36 -6.38
CA SER A 266 0.27 -14.67 -6.86
C SER A 266 1.46 -15.56 -7.26
N GLU A 267 2.38 -15.02 -8.04
CA GLU A 267 3.57 -15.73 -8.51
C GLU A 267 4.54 -16.09 -7.38
N VAL A 268 4.73 -15.19 -6.40
CA VAL A 268 5.55 -15.51 -5.22
C VAL A 268 4.90 -16.66 -4.44
N LEU A 269 3.59 -16.63 -4.22
CA LEU A 269 2.88 -17.69 -3.52
C LEU A 269 3.00 -19.01 -4.26
N ALA A 270 2.82 -19.03 -5.58
CA ALA A 270 2.98 -20.23 -6.41
C ALA A 270 4.38 -20.86 -6.34
N SER A 271 5.41 -20.10 -5.96
CA SER A 271 6.78 -20.61 -5.81
C SER A 271 7.12 -21.18 -4.43
N ILE A 272 6.25 -20.97 -3.44
CA ILE A 272 6.52 -21.35 -2.03
C ILE A 272 5.45 -22.25 -1.41
N LEU A 273 4.31 -22.35 -2.08
CA LEU A 273 3.17 -23.20 -1.77
C LEU A 273 3.26 -24.48 -2.61
#